data_AF-A0A939PZG5-F1
#
_entry.id   AF-A0A939PZG5-F1
#
_cell.length_a   1.000
_cell.length_b   1.000
_cell.length_c   1.000
_cell.angle_alpha   90.00
_cell.angle_beta   90.00
_cell.angle_gamma   90.00
#
_symmetry.space_group_name_H-M   'P 1'
#
loop_
_entity.id
_entity.type
_entity.pdbx_description
1 polymer ?
#
loop_
_entity_poly.entity_id
_entity_poly.type
_entity_poly.pdbx_seq_one_letter_code
_entity_poly.pdbx_strand_id
1 'polypeptide(L)'
;MDEGRVLDKGQARAIAYAGLHAANAARFPFPIEGRIPNFVGAEAAARRLGELPEYRAAQGVKVNPDAPQLPVRAMVLRDGKTLYMPSPRLRGAFLRIRPDQVPPGQERRAASLAHAAEYGEVLSLKTLAATIAGAAHPPIDLVVVGSVAVSRTGARAGKGEGYADMEYAILREVGLPPVPVATTVHAAQIVPDIAVAEHDLPVDFIITPTETIATGTRLPKPRRIAWERLAPATWQAMPLLRELRELGWEELSTRDLLAPGLDVLFVGINPGRTSAVSGHNFAGPGNHFWRLLHEAGLTPRRFAPHEEDELLKHRLGITNIVDRASRGEQDLTWEELLAGGAALREKVRRWRPRVLVLLGKNVYRAYAGLSRSAPVAWGAQPKAVVEGVMDFVAPNPSARSTVPYATRLALFRALRHL
;
A
#
# COMPACT_ATOMS: atom_id res chain seq x y z
N MET A 1 21.22 18.76 -30.63
CA MET A 1 21.75 17.71 -29.74
C MET A 1 22.02 18.40 -28.42
N ASP A 2 21.12 18.23 -27.46
CA ASP A 2 21.17 18.83 -26.12
C ASP A 2 21.49 17.70 -25.13
N GLU A 3 22.69 17.11 -25.32
CA GLU A 3 23.18 16.00 -24.49
C GLU A 3 23.53 16.53 -23.10
N GLY A 4 22.57 16.47 -22.19
CA GLY A 4 22.72 16.90 -20.79
C GLY A 4 21.48 17.53 -20.18
N ARG A 5 20.47 17.87 -20.98
CA ARG A 5 19.22 18.45 -20.46
C ARG A 5 18.35 17.37 -19.82
N VAL A 6 18.17 17.47 -18.50
CA VAL A 6 17.21 16.69 -17.74
C VAL A 6 15.91 17.49 -17.58
N LEU A 7 14.82 16.92 -18.06
CA LEU A 7 13.48 17.52 -18.05
C LEU A 7 12.70 17.11 -16.80
N ASP A 8 11.89 18.02 -16.27
CA ASP A 8 10.82 17.59 -15.38
C ASP A 8 9.72 16.83 -16.16
N LYS A 9 8.87 16.09 -15.45
CA LYS A 9 7.81 15.28 -16.10
C LYS A 9 6.78 16.12 -16.86
N GLY A 10 6.54 17.36 -16.45
CA GLY A 10 5.62 18.26 -17.15
C GLY A 10 6.20 18.68 -18.50
N GLN A 11 7.47 19.10 -18.52
CA GLN A 11 8.23 19.44 -19.72
C GLN A 11 8.32 18.25 -20.68
N ALA A 12 8.66 17.06 -20.17
CA ALA A 12 8.75 15.84 -20.98
C ALA A 12 7.41 15.53 -21.67
N ARG A 13 6.28 15.64 -20.96
CA ARG A 13 4.94 15.46 -21.56
C ARG A 13 4.66 16.50 -22.63
N ALA A 14 4.91 17.78 -22.36
CA ALA A 14 4.65 18.86 -23.29
C ALA A 14 5.41 18.68 -24.60
N ILE A 15 6.69 18.30 -24.52
CA ILE A 15 7.54 18.01 -25.70
C ILE A 15 6.98 16.82 -26.48
N ALA A 16 6.63 15.72 -25.80
CA ALA A 16 6.09 14.54 -26.48
C ALA A 16 4.74 14.82 -27.18
N TYR A 17 3.84 15.58 -26.54
CA TYR A 17 2.57 15.98 -27.18
C TYR A 17 2.82 16.88 -28.39
N ALA A 18 3.67 17.90 -28.26
CA ALA A 18 4.04 18.77 -29.38
C ALA A 18 4.70 17.99 -30.53
N GLY A 19 5.58 17.04 -30.21
CA GLY A 19 6.23 16.17 -31.19
C GLY A 19 5.25 15.30 -31.96
N LEU A 20 4.24 14.74 -31.29
CA LEU A 20 3.18 13.96 -31.95
C LEU A 20 2.31 14.81 -32.89
N HIS A 21 1.99 16.05 -32.49
CA HIS A 21 1.26 16.99 -33.36
C HIS A 21 2.11 17.39 -34.57
N ALA A 22 3.37 17.75 -34.36
CA ALA A 22 4.29 18.15 -35.43
C ALA A 22 4.54 17.01 -36.45
N ALA A 23 4.58 15.77 -35.97
CA ALA A 23 4.72 14.58 -36.81
C ALA A 23 3.40 14.12 -37.46
N ASN A 24 2.27 14.79 -37.17
CA ASN A 24 0.92 14.35 -37.54
C ASN A 24 0.65 12.87 -37.19
N ALA A 25 1.20 12.43 -36.06
CA ALA A 25 1.22 11.03 -35.64
C ALA A 25 0.15 10.70 -34.59
N ALA A 26 -0.56 11.71 -34.05
CA ALA A 26 -1.58 11.51 -33.04
C ALA A 26 -2.84 10.80 -33.59
N ARG A 27 -3.43 9.90 -32.81
CA ARG A 27 -4.70 9.21 -33.11
C ARG A 27 -5.71 9.39 -32.00
N PHE A 28 -6.99 9.18 -32.34
CA PHE A 28 -8.08 9.09 -31.37
C PHE A 28 -7.72 8.12 -30.22
N PRO A 29 -8.04 8.45 -28.95
CA PRO A 29 -8.89 9.57 -28.51
C PRO A 29 -8.21 10.95 -28.41
N PHE A 30 -8.90 11.98 -28.91
CA PHE A 30 -8.53 13.39 -28.76
C PHE A 30 -9.30 14.06 -27.60
N PRO A 31 -8.77 15.15 -26.99
CA PRO A 31 -7.38 15.60 -27.08
C PRO A 31 -6.42 14.55 -26.51
N ILE A 32 -5.17 14.55 -26.98
CA ILE A 32 -4.16 13.57 -26.54
C ILE A 32 -3.54 13.95 -25.20
N GLU A 33 -3.60 15.23 -24.84
CA GLU A 33 -3.12 15.80 -23.59
C GLU A 33 -3.91 15.22 -22.40
N GLY A 34 -3.20 14.89 -21.32
CA GLY A 34 -3.79 14.22 -20.15
C GLY A 34 -4.05 12.72 -20.35
N ARG A 35 -3.68 12.16 -21.51
CA ARG A 35 -3.77 10.73 -21.81
C ARG A 35 -2.40 10.16 -22.11
N ILE A 36 -2.31 8.83 -22.08
CA ILE A 36 -1.27 8.12 -22.84
C ILE A 36 -1.68 8.24 -24.33
N PRO A 37 -0.92 8.97 -25.16
CA PRO A 37 -1.37 9.36 -26.48
C PRO A 37 -1.36 8.16 -27.43
N ASN A 38 -2.46 7.96 -28.16
CA ASN A 38 -2.48 6.98 -29.23
C ASN A 38 -1.76 7.53 -30.47
N PHE A 39 -1.14 6.65 -31.26
CA PHE A 39 -0.27 7.07 -32.35
C PHE A 39 -0.33 6.18 -33.60
N VAL A 40 -0.01 6.78 -34.75
CA VAL A 40 0.16 6.09 -36.04
C VAL A 40 1.33 5.12 -35.92
N GLY A 41 1.07 3.83 -36.22
CA GLY A 41 2.07 2.77 -36.11
C GLY A 41 2.05 1.99 -34.79
N ALA A 42 1.08 2.22 -33.89
CA ALA A 42 0.94 1.43 -32.66
C ALA A 42 0.86 -0.09 -32.91
N GLU A 43 0.20 -0.51 -33.98
CA GLU A 43 0.13 -1.91 -34.42
C GLU A 43 1.50 -2.44 -34.89
N ALA A 44 2.32 -1.62 -35.52
CA ALA A 44 3.68 -1.99 -35.93
C ALA A 44 4.63 -2.07 -34.72
N ALA A 45 4.51 -1.14 -33.77
CA ALA A 45 5.24 -1.21 -32.50
C ALA A 45 4.87 -2.48 -31.71
N ALA A 46 3.59 -2.87 -31.68
CA ALA A 46 3.17 -4.12 -31.07
C ALA A 46 3.81 -5.34 -31.74
N ARG A 47 3.78 -5.44 -33.08
CA ARG A 47 4.43 -6.56 -33.79
C ARG A 47 5.92 -6.69 -33.45
N ARG A 48 6.64 -5.56 -33.38
CA ARG A 48 8.06 -5.54 -33.01
C ARG A 48 8.30 -5.91 -31.56
N LEU A 49 7.42 -5.53 -30.64
CA LEU A 49 7.46 -6.04 -29.26
C LEU A 49 7.38 -7.58 -29.25
N GLY A 50 6.58 -8.16 -30.15
CA GLY A 50 6.46 -9.61 -30.33
C GLY A 50 7.76 -10.33 -30.77
N GLU A 51 8.74 -9.59 -31.27
CA GLU A 51 10.03 -10.12 -31.69
C GLU A 51 11.03 -10.23 -30.54
N LEU A 52 10.77 -9.58 -29.40
CA LEU A 52 11.64 -9.62 -28.22
C LEU A 52 11.75 -11.05 -27.65
N PRO A 53 12.97 -11.51 -27.29
CA PRO A 53 13.15 -12.76 -26.57
C PRO A 53 12.31 -12.86 -25.30
N GLU A 54 12.23 -11.78 -24.53
CA GLU A 54 11.45 -11.68 -23.29
C GLU A 54 9.95 -11.91 -23.54
N TYR A 55 9.42 -11.34 -24.62
CA TYR A 55 8.02 -11.54 -25.00
C TYR A 55 7.78 -12.98 -25.49
N ARG A 56 8.68 -13.52 -26.32
CA ARG A 56 8.55 -14.89 -26.85
C ARG A 56 8.53 -15.91 -25.73
N ALA A 57 9.40 -15.75 -24.72
CA ALA A 57 9.48 -16.62 -23.56
C ALA A 57 8.28 -16.47 -22.59
N ALA A 58 7.69 -15.27 -22.49
CA ALA A 58 6.61 -14.99 -21.57
C ALA A 58 5.37 -15.90 -21.77
N GLN A 59 4.81 -16.41 -20.68
CA GLN A 59 3.52 -17.13 -20.67
C GLN A 59 2.39 -16.21 -20.22
N GLY A 60 2.70 -15.23 -19.36
CA GLY A 60 1.77 -14.19 -18.93
C GLY A 60 2.35 -12.79 -19.14
N VAL A 61 1.54 -11.89 -19.68
CA VAL A 61 1.95 -10.50 -19.94
C VAL A 61 0.95 -9.54 -19.30
N LYS A 62 1.45 -8.63 -18.46
CA LYS A 62 0.64 -7.52 -17.95
C LYS A 62 0.70 -6.37 -18.93
N VAL A 63 -0.45 -5.85 -19.35
CA VAL A 63 -0.51 -4.72 -20.30
C VAL A 63 -1.48 -3.66 -19.79
N ASN A 64 -1.06 -2.39 -19.78
CA ASN A 64 -1.93 -1.28 -19.38
C ASN A 64 -3.13 -1.09 -20.33
N PRO A 65 -4.26 -0.57 -19.81
CA PRO A 65 -5.50 -0.54 -20.56
C PRO A 65 -5.61 0.60 -21.58
N ASP A 66 -4.58 1.42 -21.74
CA ASP A 66 -4.59 2.60 -22.61
C ASP A 66 -4.76 2.25 -24.10
N ALA A 67 -5.31 3.20 -24.86
CA ALA A 67 -5.59 3.04 -26.29
C ALA A 67 -4.39 2.55 -27.14
N PRO A 68 -3.17 3.15 -27.04
CA PRO A 68 -2.02 2.68 -27.81
C PRO A 68 -1.54 1.26 -27.47
N GLN A 69 -1.95 0.71 -26.32
CA GLN A 69 -1.62 -0.65 -25.91
C GLN A 69 -2.70 -1.69 -26.29
N LEU A 70 -3.81 -1.29 -26.91
CA LEU A 70 -4.81 -2.24 -27.42
C LEU A 70 -4.21 -3.27 -28.41
N PRO A 71 -3.36 -2.88 -29.39
CA PRO A 71 -2.74 -3.86 -30.29
C PRO A 71 -1.86 -4.88 -29.56
N VAL A 72 -1.15 -4.44 -28.50
CA VAL A 72 -0.33 -5.35 -27.68
C VAL A 72 -1.21 -6.35 -26.93
N ARG A 73 -2.29 -5.89 -26.27
CA ARG A 73 -3.22 -6.77 -25.56
C ARG A 73 -3.83 -7.84 -26.48
N ALA A 74 -4.25 -7.43 -27.67
CA ALA A 74 -4.82 -8.35 -28.65
C ALA A 74 -3.78 -9.36 -29.17
N MET A 75 -2.53 -8.93 -29.36
CA MET A 75 -1.41 -9.78 -29.76
C MET A 75 -1.08 -10.83 -28.69
N VAL A 76 -1.02 -10.44 -27.41
CA VAL A 76 -0.79 -11.35 -26.27
C VAL A 76 -1.77 -12.53 -26.31
N LEU A 77 -3.06 -12.24 -26.47
CA LEU A 77 -4.09 -13.28 -26.54
C LEU A 77 -3.98 -14.14 -27.81
N ARG A 78 -3.71 -13.52 -28.96
CA ARG A 78 -3.52 -14.22 -30.24
C ARG A 78 -2.34 -15.19 -30.19
N ASP A 79 -1.28 -14.82 -29.49
CA ASP A 79 -0.07 -15.63 -29.36
C ASP A 79 -0.21 -16.72 -28.27
N GLY A 80 -1.41 -16.94 -27.76
CA GLY A 80 -1.69 -17.99 -26.77
C GLY A 80 -1.13 -17.69 -25.38
N LYS A 81 -0.95 -16.41 -25.02
CA LYS A 81 -0.43 -15.97 -23.72
C LYS A 81 -1.55 -15.44 -22.83
N THR A 82 -1.39 -15.57 -21.52
CA THR A 82 -2.35 -15.01 -20.55
C THR A 82 -2.18 -13.49 -20.46
N LEU A 83 -3.28 -12.76 -20.62
CA LEU A 83 -3.30 -11.30 -20.47
C LEU A 83 -3.71 -10.91 -19.05
N TYR A 84 -2.87 -10.11 -18.40
CA TYR A 84 -3.21 -9.42 -17.16
C TYR A 84 -3.42 -7.93 -17.45
N MET A 85 -4.60 -7.40 -17.13
CA MET A 85 -4.92 -5.99 -17.34
C MET A 85 -5.37 -5.36 -16.03
N PRO A 86 -4.82 -4.21 -15.61
CA PRO A 86 -5.32 -3.49 -14.45
C PRO A 86 -6.80 -3.18 -14.61
N SER A 87 -7.58 -3.36 -13.54
CA SER A 87 -8.98 -2.95 -13.58
C SER A 87 -9.08 -1.42 -13.71
N PRO A 88 -10.07 -0.88 -14.45
CA PRO A 88 -10.24 0.57 -14.56
C PRO A 88 -10.30 1.25 -13.19
N ARG A 89 -9.45 2.27 -12.99
CA ARG A 89 -9.34 3.04 -11.73
C ARG A 89 -9.01 2.19 -10.50
N LEU A 90 -8.37 1.02 -10.66
CA LEU A 90 -7.97 0.14 -9.56
C LEU A 90 -9.14 -0.26 -8.64
N ARG A 91 -10.34 -0.47 -9.22
CA ARG A 91 -11.54 -0.92 -8.48
C ARG A 91 -11.45 -2.38 -8.01
N GLY A 92 -10.61 -3.18 -8.68
CA GLY A 92 -10.10 -4.50 -8.27
C GLY A 92 -8.61 -4.61 -8.69
N ALA A 93 -7.96 -5.75 -8.47
CA ALA A 93 -6.52 -5.85 -8.76
C ALA A 93 -6.25 -5.91 -10.27
N PHE A 94 -6.47 -7.09 -10.88
CA PHE A 94 -6.18 -7.32 -12.28
C PHE A 94 -7.26 -8.20 -12.88
N LEU A 95 -7.72 -7.84 -14.07
CA LEU A 95 -8.47 -8.74 -14.94
C LEU A 95 -7.49 -9.73 -15.56
N ARG A 96 -7.72 -11.02 -15.36
CA ARG A 96 -6.99 -12.11 -16.03
C ARG A 96 -7.86 -12.66 -17.15
N ILE A 97 -7.34 -12.64 -18.37
CA ILE A 97 -7.94 -13.29 -19.53
C ILE A 97 -6.97 -14.38 -19.98
N ARG A 98 -7.41 -15.64 -19.89
CA ARG A 98 -6.63 -16.74 -20.42
C ARG A 98 -6.95 -16.97 -21.90
N PRO A 99 -5.98 -17.37 -22.72
CA PRO A 99 -6.17 -17.52 -24.17
C PRO A 99 -7.22 -18.58 -24.52
N ASP A 100 -7.35 -19.65 -23.72
CA ASP A 100 -8.37 -20.71 -23.89
C ASP A 100 -9.81 -20.20 -23.72
N GLN A 101 -10.00 -19.04 -23.10
CA GLN A 101 -11.31 -18.41 -22.89
C GLN A 101 -11.71 -17.48 -24.03
N VAL A 102 -10.82 -17.26 -25.01
CA VAL A 102 -11.02 -16.30 -26.10
C VAL A 102 -11.29 -17.07 -27.39
N PRO A 103 -12.50 -16.99 -27.96
CA PRO A 103 -12.78 -17.60 -29.25
C PRO A 103 -11.89 -17.00 -30.35
N PRO A 104 -11.41 -17.83 -31.31
CA PRO A 104 -10.59 -17.34 -32.41
C PRO A 104 -11.23 -16.15 -33.15
N GLY A 105 -10.44 -15.10 -33.39
CA GLY A 105 -10.89 -13.86 -34.03
C GLY A 105 -11.53 -12.85 -33.09
N GLN A 106 -11.76 -13.20 -31.82
CA GLN A 106 -12.30 -12.28 -30.80
C GLN A 106 -11.24 -11.62 -29.94
N GLU A 107 -9.94 -11.81 -30.21
CA GLU A 107 -8.83 -11.36 -29.35
C GLU A 107 -8.83 -9.84 -29.16
N ARG A 108 -9.13 -9.09 -30.22
CA ARG A 108 -9.24 -7.62 -30.13
C ARG A 108 -10.44 -7.18 -29.28
N ARG A 109 -11.55 -7.92 -29.33
CA ARG A 109 -12.74 -7.64 -28.51
C ARG A 109 -12.45 -7.97 -27.05
N ALA A 110 -11.86 -9.13 -26.77
CA ALA A 110 -11.42 -9.55 -25.44
C ALA A 110 -10.37 -8.60 -24.83
N ALA A 111 -9.50 -8.01 -25.65
CA ALA A 111 -8.52 -7.01 -25.22
C ALA A 111 -9.10 -5.61 -24.96
N SER A 112 -10.35 -5.34 -25.39
CA SER A 112 -10.95 -4.00 -25.34
C SER A 112 -11.52 -3.67 -23.96
N LEU A 113 -11.42 -2.41 -23.53
CA LEU A 113 -11.97 -2.00 -22.24
C LEU A 113 -13.50 -2.20 -22.12
N ALA A 114 -14.21 -2.16 -23.24
CA ALA A 114 -15.67 -2.31 -23.25
C ALA A 114 -16.13 -3.75 -22.99
N HIS A 115 -15.36 -4.75 -23.46
CA HIS A 115 -15.79 -6.14 -23.46
C HIS A 115 -14.88 -7.08 -22.67
N ALA A 116 -13.70 -6.64 -22.23
CA ALA A 116 -12.72 -7.53 -21.58
C ALA A 116 -13.29 -8.31 -20.39
N ALA A 117 -14.21 -7.70 -19.63
CA ALA A 117 -14.87 -8.36 -18.50
C ALA A 117 -15.77 -9.54 -18.90
N GLU A 118 -16.19 -9.65 -20.17
CA GLU A 118 -16.96 -10.80 -20.69
C GLU A 118 -16.08 -12.05 -20.87
N TYR A 119 -14.75 -11.87 -20.99
CA TYR A 119 -13.80 -12.94 -21.34
C TYR A 119 -12.86 -13.32 -20.20
N GLY A 120 -12.80 -12.52 -19.14
CA GLY A 120 -11.83 -12.65 -18.07
C GLY A 120 -12.46 -12.62 -16.69
N GLU A 121 -11.64 -12.93 -15.70
CA GLU A 121 -12.01 -12.87 -14.29
C GLU A 121 -11.24 -11.76 -13.58
N VAL A 122 -11.89 -11.05 -12.67
CA VAL A 122 -11.22 -10.07 -11.82
C VAL A 122 -10.57 -10.80 -10.65
N LEU A 123 -9.24 -10.72 -10.57
CA LEU A 123 -8.48 -11.25 -9.45
C LEU A 123 -8.48 -10.25 -8.28
N SER A 124 -8.67 -10.77 -7.07
CA SER A 124 -8.28 -10.09 -5.84
C SER A 124 -6.76 -10.12 -5.67
N LEU A 125 -6.18 -9.21 -4.90
CA LEU A 125 -4.76 -9.30 -4.54
C LEU A 125 -4.45 -10.58 -3.78
N LYS A 126 -5.37 -11.05 -2.92
CA LYS A 126 -5.19 -12.31 -2.21
C LYS A 126 -5.04 -13.49 -3.17
N THR A 127 -5.92 -13.57 -4.18
CA THR A 127 -5.87 -14.63 -5.20
C THR A 127 -4.61 -14.51 -6.05
N LEU A 128 -4.21 -13.29 -6.41
CA LEU A 128 -3.00 -13.05 -7.19
C LEU A 128 -1.74 -13.45 -6.40
N ALA A 129 -1.64 -13.06 -5.13
CA ALA A 129 -0.54 -13.44 -4.24
C ALA A 129 -0.43 -14.97 -4.11
N ALA A 130 -1.55 -15.65 -3.89
CA ALA A 130 -1.59 -17.12 -3.84
C ALA A 130 -1.17 -17.76 -5.18
N THR A 131 -1.60 -17.18 -6.30
CA THR A 131 -1.21 -17.64 -7.64
C THR A 131 0.29 -17.51 -7.85
N ILE A 132 0.89 -16.40 -7.43
CA ILE A 132 2.33 -16.16 -7.55
C ILE A 132 3.10 -17.13 -6.64
N ALA A 133 2.71 -17.27 -5.37
CA ALA A 133 3.39 -18.11 -4.40
C ALA A 133 3.34 -19.61 -4.75
N GLY A 134 2.27 -20.06 -5.40
CA GLY A 134 2.07 -21.46 -5.80
C GLY A 134 2.66 -21.82 -7.17
N ALA A 135 3.17 -20.86 -7.94
CA ALA A 135 3.64 -21.11 -9.30
C ALA A 135 5.15 -21.43 -9.33
N ALA A 136 5.54 -22.43 -10.11
CA ALA A 136 6.95 -22.76 -10.35
C ALA A 136 7.70 -21.65 -11.10
N HIS A 137 6.96 -20.86 -11.90
CA HIS A 137 7.44 -19.69 -12.63
C HIS A 137 6.48 -18.52 -12.42
N PRO A 138 6.94 -17.26 -12.54
CA PRO A 138 6.10 -16.09 -12.35
C PRO A 138 4.88 -16.13 -13.30
N PRO A 139 3.65 -15.88 -12.81
CA PRO A 139 2.47 -15.87 -13.69
C PRO A 139 2.43 -14.64 -14.61
N ILE A 140 3.30 -13.64 -14.37
CA ILE A 140 3.49 -12.46 -15.21
C ILE A 140 5.00 -12.38 -15.45
N ASP A 141 5.43 -12.50 -16.70
CA ASP A 141 6.85 -12.54 -17.09
C ASP A 141 7.32 -11.22 -17.71
N LEU A 142 6.36 -10.43 -18.24
CA LEU A 142 6.62 -9.16 -18.91
C LEU A 142 5.53 -8.16 -18.54
N VAL A 143 5.95 -6.93 -18.27
CA VAL A 143 5.05 -5.80 -18.04
C VAL A 143 5.17 -4.81 -19.21
N VAL A 144 4.05 -4.47 -19.84
CA VAL A 144 3.97 -3.44 -20.88
C VAL A 144 3.20 -2.24 -20.35
N VAL A 145 3.89 -1.11 -20.24
CA VAL A 145 3.31 0.14 -19.72
C VAL A 145 3.07 1.19 -20.79
N GLY A 146 1.99 1.95 -20.63
CA GLY A 146 1.75 3.15 -21.40
C GLY A 146 2.64 4.30 -20.95
N SER A 147 3.16 5.07 -21.91
CA SER A 147 4.03 6.22 -21.65
C SER A 147 3.60 7.42 -22.47
N VAL A 148 3.67 8.62 -21.88
CA VAL A 148 3.55 9.88 -22.63
C VAL A 148 4.89 10.22 -23.26
N ALA A 149 5.96 10.14 -22.47
CA ALA A 149 7.32 10.42 -22.89
C ALA A 149 8.28 9.40 -22.28
N VAL A 150 9.36 9.12 -22.99
CA VAL A 150 10.47 8.27 -22.53
C VAL A 150 11.80 8.83 -22.96
N SER A 151 12.86 8.58 -22.20
CA SER A 151 14.23 8.84 -22.62
C SER A 151 14.94 7.53 -22.98
N ARG A 152 16.01 7.62 -23.78
CA ARG A 152 16.82 6.44 -24.15
C ARG A 152 17.50 5.75 -22.95
N THR A 153 17.61 6.43 -21.80
CA THR A 153 18.13 5.87 -20.53
C THR A 153 17.10 5.03 -19.76
N GLY A 154 15.86 4.96 -20.26
CA GLY A 154 14.75 4.23 -19.65
C GLY A 154 13.91 5.04 -18.67
N ALA A 155 14.18 6.34 -18.49
CA ALA A 155 13.30 7.21 -17.73
C ALA A 155 11.96 7.40 -18.47
N ARG A 156 10.87 7.51 -17.70
CA ARG A 156 9.51 7.51 -18.24
C ARG A 156 8.64 8.56 -17.55
N ALA A 157 7.81 9.24 -18.33
CA ALA A 157 6.69 10.03 -17.84
C ALA A 157 5.36 9.41 -18.31
N GLY A 158 4.55 8.94 -17.36
CA GLY A 158 3.13 8.61 -17.59
C GLY A 158 2.25 9.87 -17.60
N LYS A 159 0.92 9.71 -17.72
CA LYS A 159 -0.06 10.82 -17.80
C LYS A 159 -0.22 11.68 -16.54
N GLY A 160 0.36 11.27 -15.40
CA GLY A 160 0.41 12.09 -14.18
C GLY A 160 -0.26 11.50 -12.94
N GLU A 161 -1.07 10.44 -13.10
CA GLU A 161 -1.81 9.84 -11.98
C GLU A 161 -1.00 8.79 -11.18
N GLY A 162 0.16 8.36 -11.67
CA GLY A 162 1.02 7.38 -10.99
C GLY A 162 0.52 5.93 -10.97
N TYR A 163 -0.62 5.63 -11.61
CA TYR A 163 -1.22 4.29 -11.55
C TYR A 163 -0.31 3.17 -12.06
N ALA A 164 0.39 3.36 -13.17
CA ALA A 164 1.28 2.31 -13.71
C ALA A 164 2.44 1.98 -12.74
N ASP A 165 2.96 3.01 -12.08
CA ASP A 165 4.03 2.90 -11.08
C ASP A 165 3.52 2.15 -9.84
N MET A 166 2.32 2.51 -9.37
CA MET A 166 1.64 1.82 -8.27
C MET A 166 1.29 0.37 -8.60
N GLU A 167 0.80 0.07 -9.80
CA GLU A 167 0.47 -1.28 -10.24
C GLU A 167 1.68 -2.21 -10.17
N TYR A 168 2.85 -1.74 -10.62
CA TYR A 168 4.09 -2.52 -10.54
C TYR A 168 4.53 -2.71 -9.08
N ALA A 169 4.48 -1.66 -8.27
CA ALA A 169 4.77 -1.75 -6.84
C ALA A 169 3.87 -2.75 -6.11
N ILE A 170 2.56 -2.76 -6.41
CA ILE A 170 1.60 -3.71 -5.85
C ILE A 170 1.96 -5.15 -6.26
N LEU A 171 2.29 -5.39 -7.54
CA LEU A 171 2.73 -6.70 -8.01
C LEU A 171 3.96 -7.20 -7.25
N ARG A 172 4.93 -6.31 -6.98
CA ARG A 172 6.13 -6.63 -6.21
C ARG A 172 5.82 -6.97 -4.75
N GLU A 173 4.90 -6.24 -4.11
CA GLU A 173 4.49 -6.51 -2.72
C GLU A 173 3.69 -7.82 -2.58
N VAL A 174 2.90 -8.20 -3.58
CA VAL A 174 2.21 -9.51 -3.57
C VAL A 174 3.12 -10.68 -3.99
N GLY A 175 4.42 -10.43 -4.15
CA GLY A 175 5.45 -11.45 -4.32
C GLY A 175 5.92 -11.71 -5.75
N LEU A 176 5.41 -10.97 -6.76
CA LEU A 176 5.89 -11.16 -8.14
C LEU A 176 7.36 -10.72 -8.21
N PRO A 177 8.34 -11.53 -8.67
CA PRO A 177 9.75 -11.11 -8.78
C PRO A 177 9.92 -9.91 -9.73
N PRO A 178 11.09 -9.23 -9.73
CA PRO A 178 11.36 -8.20 -10.74
C PRO A 178 11.27 -8.81 -12.14
N VAL A 179 10.50 -8.17 -13.02
CA VAL A 179 10.31 -8.61 -14.40
C VAL A 179 10.68 -7.50 -15.39
N PRO A 180 11.03 -7.84 -16.64
CA PRO A 180 11.21 -6.87 -17.69
C PRO A 180 9.98 -5.96 -17.88
N VAL A 181 10.25 -4.70 -18.20
CA VAL A 181 9.26 -3.65 -18.44
C VAL A 181 9.51 -3.05 -19.81
N ALA A 182 8.51 -3.16 -20.69
CA ALA A 182 8.54 -2.58 -22.02
C ALA A 182 7.50 -1.46 -22.16
N THR A 183 7.68 -0.60 -23.15
CA THR A 183 6.66 0.36 -23.55
C THR A 183 6.60 0.47 -25.07
N THR A 184 5.41 0.75 -25.61
CA THR A 184 5.20 1.05 -27.02
C THR A 184 4.86 2.53 -27.18
N VAL A 185 5.65 3.23 -28.00
CA VAL A 185 5.55 4.69 -28.22
C VAL A 185 5.85 5.05 -29.67
N HIS A 186 5.49 6.25 -30.10
CA HIS A 186 6.01 6.84 -31.33
C HIS A 186 7.43 7.41 -31.10
N ALA A 187 8.25 7.51 -32.15
CA ALA A 187 9.60 8.09 -32.05
C ALA A 187 9.60 9.53 -31.52
N ALA A 188 8.54 10.31 -31.83
CA ALA A 188 8.36 11.68 -31.34
C ALA A 188 8.11 11.78 -29.81
N GLN A 189 7.84 10.66 -29.14
CA GLN A 189 7.70 10.59 -27.69
C GLN A 189 9.03 10.27 -26.99
N ILE A 190 10.10 10.00 -27.75
CA ILE A 190 11.45 9.87 -27.22
C ILE A 190 12.02 11.27 -27.05
N VAL A 191 12.27 11.66 -25.81
CA VAL A 191 12.69 13.01 -25.41
C VAL A 191 14.08 12.98 -24.75
N PRO A 192 14.71 14.16 -24.50
CA PRO A 192 15.85 14.26 -23.58
C PRO A 192 15.57 13.61 -22.22
N ASP A 193 16.60 13.43 -21.40
CA ASP A 193 16.45 12.64 -20.18
C ASP A 193 15.42 13.24 -19.21
N ILE A 194 14.79 12.39 -18.40
CA ILE A 194 13.67 12.78 -17.54
C ILE A 194 14.06 12.60 -16.08
N ALA A 195 13.80 13.60 -15.25
CA ALA A 195 13.98 13.51 -13.81
C ALA A 195 13.06 12.41 -13.23
N VAL A 196 13.66 11.46 -12.52
CA VAL A 196 12.97 10.33 -11.88
C VAL A 196 13.05 10.42 -10.37
N ALA A 197 12.00 9.95 -9.71
CA ALA A 197 11.96 9.73 -8.27
C ALA A 197 11.90 8.22 -7.98
N GLU A 198 12.21 7.83 -6.75
CA GLU A 198 12.34 6.41 -6.34
C GLU A 198 11.13 5.53 -6.67
N HIS A 199 9.92 6.09 -6.56
CA HIS A 199 8.66 5.41 -6.88
C HIS A 199 8.34 5.32 -8.38
N ASP A 200 9.16 5.89 -9.27
CA ASP A 200 8.89 5.85 -10.72
C ASP A 200 9.34 4.54 -11.33
N LEU A 201 8.53 4.00 -12.24
CA LEU A 201 8.81 2.79 -12.98
C LEU A 201 9.57 3.11 -14.27
N PRO A 202 10.89 2.79 -14.33
CA PRO A 202 11.65 2.86 -15.57
C PRO A 202 11.29 1.72 -16.52
N VAL A 203 11.71 1.86 -17.78
CA VAL A 203 11.51 0.84 -18.83
C VAL A 203 12.84 0.26 -19.28
N ASP A 204 12.89 -1.06 -19.44
CA ASP A 204 14.05 -1.78 -19.98
C ASP A 204 14.04 -1.74 -21.52
N PHE A 205 12.84 -1.67 -22.11
CA PHE A 205 12.66 -1.67 -23.57
C PHE A 205 11.71 -0.57 -24.04
N ILE A 206 12.15 0.18 -25.05
CA ILE A 206 11.32 1.15 -25.77
C ILE A 206 11.11 0.64 -27.18
N ILE A 207 9.85 0.43 -27.55
CA ILE A 207 9.48 -0.13 -28.84
C ILE A 207 8.73 0.93 -29.64
N THR A 208 9.28 1.27 -30.80
CA THR A 208 8.67 2.18 -31.76
C THR A 208 8.21 1.43 -33.00
N PRO A 209 7.50 2.09 -33.95
CA PRO A 209 7.15 1.48 -35.23
C PRO A 209 8.34 1.09 -36.12
N THR A 210 9.56 1.56 -35.83
CA THR A 210 10.76 1.33 -36.66
C THR A 210 11.97 0.77 -35.91
N GLU A 211 12.05 0.96 -34.59
CA GLU A 211 13.23 0.65 -33.77
C GLU A 211 12.83 -0.02 -32.45
N THR A 212 13.67 -0.93 -31.96
CA THR A 212 13.66 -1.46 -30.59
C THR A 212 14.91 -0.93 -29.87
N ILE A 213 14.71 -0.31 -28.71
CA ILE A 213 15.80 0.23 -27.89
C ILE A 213 15.82 -0.53 -26.57
N ALA A 214 16.89 -1.27 -26.32
CA ALA A 214 17.22 -1.76 -24.98
C ALA A 214 17.91 -0.63 -24.21
N THR A 215 17.31 -0.18 -23.11
CA THR A 215 17.74 1.06 -22.42
C THR A 215 18.98 0.87 -21.55
N GLY A 216 19.25 -0.38 -21.12
CA GLY A 216 20.32 -0.68 -20.17
C GLY A 216 20.15 0.07 -18.84
N THR A 217 18.91 0.44 -18.50
CA THR A 217 18.63 1.33 -17.37
C THR A 217 19.18 0.79 -16.06
N ARG A 218 19.81 1.67 -15.28
CA ARG A 218 20.27 1.38 -13.90
C ARG A 218 19.34 1.96 -12.85
N LEU A 219 18.24 2.58 -13.29
CA LEU A 219 17.24 3.17 -12.40
C LEU A 219 16.54 2.04 -11.63
N PRO A 220 16.37 2.18 -10.30
CA PRO A 220 15.69 1.16 -9.52
C PRO A 220 14.21 1.09 -9.89
N LYS A 221 13.68 -0.12 -10.07
CA LYS A 221 12.23 -0.34 -10.19
C LYS A 221 11.58 -0.28 -8.81
N PRO A 222 10.35 0.25 -8.68
CA PRO A 222 9.62 0.29 -7.42
C PRO A 222 9.50 -1.11 -6.80
N ARG A 223 9.81 -1.23 -5.51
CA ARG A 223 9.72 -2.50 -4.76
C ARG A 223 8.45 -2.60 -3.92
N ARG A 224 7.92 -1.44 -3.51
CA ARG A 224 6.72 -1.29 -2.71
C ARG A 224 6.04 0.03 -3.03
N ILE A 225 4.79 0.16 -2.62
CA ILE A 225 4.06 1.41 -2.59
C ILE A 225 4.78 2.35 -1.63
N ALA A 226 5.03 3.57 -2.10
CA ALA A 226 5.54 4.67 -1.30
C ALA A 226 4.42 5.20 -0.39
N TRP A 227 4.02 4.40 0.60
CA TRP A 227 2.91 4.69 1.52
C TRP A 227 3.07 6.05 2.21
N GLU A 228 4.31 6.42 2.52
CA GLU A 228 4.69 7.70 3.11
C GLU A 228 4.34 8.93 2.24
N ARG A 229 4.11 8.72 0.94
CA ARG A 229 3.73 9.77 -0.02
C ARG A 229 2.22 9.84 -0.27
N LEU A 230 1.46 8.87 0.26
CA LEU A 230 0.02 8.80 0.09
C LEU A 230 -0.67 9.38 1.32
N ALA A 231 -1.49 10.42 1.12
CA ALA A 231 -2.34 10.91 2.18
C ALA A 231 -3.31 9.81 2.64
N PRO A 232 -3.67 9.73 3.94
CA PRO A 232 -4.58 8.71 4.45
C PRO A 232 -5.89 8.59 3.65
N ALA A 233 -6.51 9.72 3.33
CA ALA A 233 -7.73 9.78 2.52
C ALA A 233 -7.56 9.16 1.13
N THR A 234 -6.37 9.27 0.52
CA THR A 234 -6.09 8.75 -0.83
C THR A 234 -6.13 7.23 -0.85
N TRP A 235 -5.38 6.56 0.04
CA TRP A 235 -5.38 5.09 0.04
C TRP A 235 -6.66 4.51 0.63
N GLN A 236 -7.28 5.19 1.59
CA GLN A 236 -8.58 4.79 2.13
C GLN A 236 -9.68 4.86 1.08
N ALA A 237 -9.60 5.74 0.08
CA ALA A 237 -10.58 5.80 -1.01
C ALA A 237 -10.37 4.69 -2.07
N MET A 238 -9.16 4.12 -2.17
CA MET A 238 -8.79 3.14 -3.19
C MET A 238 -8.94 1.70 -2.68
N PRO A 239 -9.90 0.90 -3.18
CA PRO A 239 -10.12 -0.48 -2.72
C PRO A 239 -8.86 -1.35 -2.76
N LEU A 240 -8.06 -1.20 -3.82
CA LEU A 240 -6.87 -2.01 -4.02
C LEU A 240 -5.78 -1.77 -2.97
N LEU A 241 -5.58 -0.51 -2.57
CA LEU A 241 -4.61 -0.18 -1.53
C LEU A 241 -5.10 -0.63 -0.16
N ARG A 242 -6.42 -0.56 0.10
CA ARG A 242 -6.98 -1.16 1.33
C ARG A 242 -6.73 -2.66 1.37
N GLU A 243 -7.00 -3.37 0.28
CA GLU A 243 -6.75 -4.81 0.20
C GLU A 243 -5.27 -5.15 0.39
N LEU A 244 -4.35 -4.40 -0.23
CA LEU A 244 -2.91 -4.61 -0.05
C LEU A 244 -2.49 -4.44 1.41
N ARG A 245 -2.99 -3.37 2.06
CA ARG A 245 -2.77 -3.11 3.48
C ARG A 245 -3.36 -4.20 4.36
N GLU A 246 -4.50 -4.78 3.97
CA GLU A 246 -5.10 -5.93 4.65
C GLU A 246 -4.31 -7.23 4.49
N LEU A 247 -3.52 -7.39 3.42
CA LEU A 247 -2.66 -8.57 3.24
C LEU A 247 -1.41 -8.50 4.11
N GLY A 248 -0.76 -7.33 4.17
CA GLY A 248 0.44 -7.08 4.99
C GLY A 248 0.15 -6.63 6.42
N TRP A 249 -1.07 -6.83 6.93
CA TRP A 249 -1.54 -6.18 8.15
C TRP A 249 -0.74 -6.51 9.41
N GLU A 250 -0.08 -7.67 9.47
CA GLU A 250 0.74 -8.12 10.61
C GLU A 250 2.02 -7.27 10.80
N GLU A 251 2.49 -6.60 9.75
CA GLU A 251 3.63 -5.68 9.79
C GLU A 251 3.23 -4.23 10.10
N LEU A 252 1.93 -3.94 10.10
CA LEU A 252 1.43 -2.59 10.36
C LEU A 252 1.41 -2.27 11.87
N SER A 253 1.52 -0.98 12.17
CA SER A 253 1.35 -0.42 13.51
C SER A 253 0.24 0.64 13.54
N THR A 254 -0.14 1.09 14.74
CA THR A 254 -0.98 2.28 14.92
C THR A 254 -0.14 3.47 15.36
N ARG A 255 -0.64 4.68 15.10
CA ARG A 255 0.02 5.91 15.52
C ARG A 255 -0.05 6.07 17.03
N ASP A 256 1.06 6.48 17.64
CA ASP A 256 1.09 6.96 19.02
C ASP A 256 0.43 8.35 19.14
N LEU A 257 -0.41 8.50 20.17
CA LEU A 257 -0.99 9.77 20.59
C LEU A 257 -0.28 10.23 21.86
N LEU A 258 0.79 11.00 21.66
CA LEU A 258 1.66 11.50 22.71
C LEU A 258 1.76 13.03 22.61
N ALA A 259 1.62 13.71 23.74
CA ALA A 259 1.78 15.16 23.87
C ALA A 259 2.33 15.49 25.27
N PRO A 260 2.89 16.68 25.50
CA PRO A 260 3.25 17.12 26.84
C PRO A 260 2.00 17.33 27.69
N GLY A 261 2.11 17.06 29.00
CA GLY A 261 1.04 17.37 29.95
C GLY A 261 -0.18 16.45 29.85
N LEU A 262 0.01 15.18 29.47
CA LEU A 262 -1.06 14.19 29.55
C LEU A 262 -1.42 13.89 31.02
N ASP A 263 -2.72 13.84 31.32
CA ASP A 263 -3.20 13.34 32.61
C ASP A 263 -3.16 11.80 32.61
N VAL A 264 -3.54 11.17 31.50
CA VAL A 264 -3.52 9.71 31.36
C VAL A 264 -2.91 9.29 30.03
N LEU A 265 -1.96 8.35 30.07
CA LEU A 265 -1.46 7.63 28.89
C LEU A 265 -1.91 6.17 28.96
N PHE A 266 -2.77 5.75 28.03
CA PHE A 266 -3.19 4.36 27.90
C PHE A 266 -2.20 3.56 27.06
N VAL A 267 -1.80 2.39 27.57
CA VAL A 267 -0.86 1.49 26.93
C VAL A 267 -1.55 0.18 26.60
N GLY A 268 -1.82 -0.04 25.31
CA GLY A 268 -2.28 -1.32 24.79
C GLY A 268 -1.15 -2.34 24.69
N ILE A 269 -1.51 -3.59 24.35
CA ILE A 269 -0.53 -4.65 24.07
C ILE A 269 0.11 -4.36 22.71
N ASN A 270 -0.70 -4.48 21.66
CA ASN A 270 -0.33 -4.24 20.29
C ASN A 270 -1.61 -4.05 19.42
N PRO A 271 -1.49 -3.55 18.19
CA PRO A 271 -2.64 -3.41 17.30
C PRO A 271 -3.26 -4.76 16.90
N GLY A 272 -4.57 -4.89 17.01
CA GLY A 272 -5.30 -5.96 16.33
C GLY A 272 -5.53 -5.63 14.85
N ARG A 273 -5.91 -6.62 14.03
CA ARG A 273 -6.13 -6.47 12.58
C ARG A 273 -6.88 -5.20 12.17
N THR A 274 -8.06 -4.95 12.74
CA THR A 274 -8.86 -3.76 12.39
C THR A 274 -8.13 -2.45 12.71
N SER A 275 -7.44 -2.37 13.85
CA SER A 275 -6.66 -1.20 14.23
C SER A 275 -5.49 -0.98 13.28
N ALA A 276 -4.76 -2.05 12.96
CA ALA A 276 -3.60 -2.01 12.07
C ALA A 276 -3.96 -1.56 10.63
N VAL A 277 -5.05 -2.13 10.09
CA VAL A 277 -5.55 -1.82 8.75
C VAL A 277 -6.10 -0.39 8.68
N SER A 278 -6.91 0.02 9.65
CA SER A 278 -7.50 1.37 9.67
C SER A 278 -6.48 2.46 10.02
N GLY A 279 -5.41 2.11 10.74
CA GLY A 279 -4.45 3.05 11.30
C GLY A 279 -4.88 3.66 12.64
N HIS A 280 -6.06 3.30 13.16
CA HIS A 280 -6.64 3.91 14.36
C HIS A 280 -6.58 2.97 15.57
N ASN A 281 -6.35 3.55 16.74
CA ASN A 281 -6.23 2.77 17.97
C ASN A 281 -7.57 2.16 18.39
N PHE A 282 -7.52 0.92 18.89
CA PHE A 282 -8.67 0.18 19.40
C PHE A 282 -9.91 0.14 18.46
N ALA A 283 -9.70 0.09 17.14
CA ALA A 283 -10.76 0.21 16.14
C ALA A 283 -11.61 -1.07 15.92
N GLY A 284 -11.23 -2.19 16.53
CA GLY A 284 -11.96 -3.45 16.38
C GLY A 284 -13.40 -3.37 16.94
N PRO A 285 -14.41 -3.96 16.27
CA PRO A 285 -15.81 -3.87 16.69
C PRO A 285 -16.09 -4.49 18.07
N GLY A 286 -15.29 -5.49 18.45
CA GLY A 286 -15.34 -6.10 19.78
C GLY A 286 -14.45 -5.40 20.82
N ASN A 287 -13.93 -4.20 20.56
CA ASN A 287 -13.12 -3.48 21.53
C ASN A 287 -13.97 -2.43 22.28
N HIS A 288 -13.94 -2.47 23.61
CA HIS A 288 -14.74 -1.57 24.45
C HIS A 288 -14.02 -0.30 24.89
N PHE A 289 -12.79 -0.03 24.42
CA PHE A 289 -11.96 1.08 24.92
C PHE A 289 -12.69 2.44 24.85
N TRP A 290 -13.17 2.79 23.66
CA TRP A 290 -13.91 4.04 23.42
C TRP A 290 -15.19 4.17 24.24
N ARG A 291 -15.87 3.03 24.50
CA ARG A 291 -17.06 2.96 25.34
C ARG A 291 -16.71 3.15 26.81
N LEU A 292 -15.64 2.50 27.29
CA LEU A 292 -15.13 2.61 28.65
C LEU A 292 -14.71 4.03 28.98
N LEU A 293 -14.00 4.72 28.07
CA LEU A 293 -13.62 6.13 28.27
C LEU A 293 -14.85 7.02 28.48
N HIS A 294 -15.87 6.85 27.66
CA HIS A 294 -17.09 7.66 27.75
C HIS A 294 -17.91 7.34 29.00
N GLU A 295 -18.22 6.06 29.24
CA GLU A 295 -19.05 5.66 30.38
C GLU A 295 -18.35 5.84 31.74
N ALA A 296 -17.01 5.90 31.74
CA ALA A 296 -16.24 6.28 32.91
C ALA A 296 -16.29 7.79 33.18
N GLY A 297 -16.66 8.61 32.18
CA GLY A 297 -16.68 10.07 32.25
C GLY A 297 -15.32 10.71 31.99
N LEU A 298 -14.40 10.02 31.31
CA LEU A 298 -13.10 10.58 30.88
C LEU A 298 -13.23 11.39 29.58
N THR A 299 -14.32 11.17 28.83
CA THR A 299 -14.61 11.89 27.59
C THR A 299 -16.08 12.31 27.57
N PRO A 300 -16.42 13.47 26.98
CA PRO A 300 -17.77 14.04 27.03
C PRO A 300 -18.80 13.23 26.25
N ARG A 301 -18.35 12.52 25.21
CA ARG A 301 -19.13 11.61 24.38
C ARG A 301 -18.27 10.42 23.98
N ARG A 302 -18.90 9.39 23.41
CA ARG A 302 -18.17 8.30 22.77
C ARG A 302 -17.59 8.77 21.43
N PHE A 303 -16.27 8.91 21.37
CA PHE A 303 -15.54 9.12 20.12
C PHE A 303 -15.49 7.83 19.29
N ALA A 304 -15.51 7.98 17.98
CA ALA A 304 -15.14 6.92 17.03
C ALA A 304 -13.61 6.81 16.94
N PRO A 305 -13.05 5.65 16.51
CA PRO A 305 -11.60 5.48 16.41
C PRO A 305 -10.88 6.51 15.54
N HIS A 306 -11.53 7.02 14.48
CA HIS A 306 -10.94 8.03 13.61
C HIS A 306 -10.93 9.44 14.23
N GLU A 307 -11.60 9.64 15.37
CA GLU A 307 -11.62 10.90 16.13
C GLU A 307 -10.56 10.88 17.25
N GLU A 308 -9.59 9.97 17.20
CA GLU A 308 -8.63 9.74 18.29
C GLU A 308 -7.76 10.95 18.66
N ASP A 309 -7.52 11.87 17.71
CA ASP A 309 -6.82 13.13 18.00
C ASP A 309 -7.59 14.02 19.00
N GLU A 310 -8.91 13.86 19.15
CA GLU A 310 -9.71 14.58 20.17
C GLU A 310 -9.26 14.23 21.60
N LEU A 311 -8.69 13.04 21.82
CA LEU A 311 -8.20 12.61 23.14
C LEU A 311 -7.12 13.55 23.68
N LEU A 312 -6.25 14.06 22.80
CA LEU A 312 -5.18 14.97 23.20
C LEU A 312 -5.73 16.29 23.78
N LYS A 313 -6.89 16.75 23.31
CA LYS A 313 -7.57 17.94 23.87
C LYS A 313 -8.11 17.70 25.28
N HIS A 314 -8.35 16.43 25.62
CA HIS A 314 -8.74 15.98 26.95
C HIS A 314 -7.54 15.49 27.78
N ARG A 315 -6.30 15.74 27.33
CA ARG A 315 -5.05 15.32 28.00
C ARG A 315 -4.97 13.79 28.17
N LEU A 316 -5.57 13.05 27.25
CA LEU A 316 -5.53 11.59 27.17
C LEU A 316 -4.67 11.16 25.98
N GLY A 317 -3.75 10.22 26.21
CA GLY A 317 -2.87 9.67 25.18
C GLY A 317 -3.03 8.17 25.00
N ILE A 318 -2.49 7.65 23.89
CA ILE A 318 -2.49 6.23 23.55
C ILE A 318 -1.12 5.83 22.99
N THR A 319 -0.60 4.69 23.41
CA THR A 319 0.53 3.97 22.80
C THR A 319 0.27 2.46 22.91
N ASN A 320 1.08 1.66 22.24
CA ASN A 320 1.19 0.22 22.53
C ASN A 320 2.58 -0.10 23.11
N ILE A 321 2.71 -1.24 23.80
CA ILE A 321 4.01 -1.76 24.24
C ILE A 321 4.74 -2.46 23.09
N VAL A 322 4.03 -3.09 22.16
CA VAL A 322 4.60 -3.69 20.94
C VAL A 322 3.96 -3.03 19.71
N ASP A 323 4.80 -2.65 18.75
CA ASP A 323 4.38 -1.87 17.58
C ASP A 323 3.68 -2.74 16.51
N ARG A 324 4.18 -3.94 16.24
CA ARG A 324 3.63 -4.81 15.18
C ARG A 324 2.25 -5.36 15.54
N ALA A 325 1.39 -5.48 14.54
CA ALA A 325 0.09 -6.08 14.72
C ALA A 325 0.16 -7.61 14.89
N SER A 326 -0.87 -8.18 15.52
CA SER A 326 -1.05 -9.63 15.62
C SER A 326 -2.52 -10.02 15.76
N ARG A 327 -2.85 -11.32 15.67
CA ARG A 327 -4.24 -11.80 15.84
C ARG A 327 -4.65 -11.72 17.31
N GLY A 328 -3.69 -11.91 18.20
CA GLY A 328 -3.83 -11.59 19.61
C GLY A 328 -2.51 -11.65 20.38
N GLU A 329 -2.62 -11.42 21.68
CA GLU A 329 -1.49 -11.42 22.62
C GLU A 329 -0.71 -12.75 22.58
N GLN A 330 -1.36 -13.87 22.25
CA GLN A 330 -0.72 -15.18 22.17
C GLN A 330 0.33 -15.30 21.05
N ASP A 331 0.29 -14.42 20.05
CA ASP A 331 1.26 -14.39 18.95
C ASP A 331 2.49 -13.52 19.26
N LEU A 332 2.58 -12.99 20.49
CA LEU A 332 3.71 -12.18 20.97
C LEU A 332 4.57 -13.00 21.92
N THR A 333 5.87 -13.00 21.68
CA THR A 333 6.84 -13.59 22.59
C THR A 333 7.02 -12.73 23.85
N TRP A 334 7.51 -13.34 24.92
CA TRP A 334 7.82 -12.61 26.15
C TRP A 334 9.00 -11.64 25.96
N GLU A 335 9.95 -11.98 25.10
CA GLU A 335 11.10 -11.15 24.74
C GLU A 335 10.66 -9.86 24.02
N GLU A 336 9.72 -9.96 23.08
CA GLU A 336 9.13 -8.80 22.40
C GLU A 336 8.46 -7.86 23.40
N LEU A 337 7.71 -8.40 24.37
CA LEU A 337 7.07 -7.58 25.41
C LEU A 337 8.12 -6.89 26.29
N LEU A 338 9.20 -7.58 26.68
CA LEU A 338 10.27 -7.00 27.50
C LEU A 338 11.00 -5.87 26.77
N ALA A 339 11.32 -6.08 25.48
CA ALA A 339 11.92 -5.04 24.63
C ALA A 339 10.97 -3.84 24.49
N GLY A 340 9.68 -4.10 24.25
CA GLY A 340 8.64 -3.09 24.23
C GLY A 340 8.51 -2.32 25.54
N GLY A 341 8.63 -3.02 26.67
CA GLY A 341 8.66 -2.42 28.01
C GLY A 341 9.82 -1.45 28.20
N ALA A 342 11.00 -1.77 27.66
CA ALA A 342 12.15 -0.87 27.66
C ALA A 342 11.91 0.39 26.84
N ALA A 343 11.41 0.25 25.60
CA ALA A 343 11.07 1.38 24.76
C ALA A 343 9.97 2.26 25.38
N LEU A 344 8.97 1.65 26.01
CA LEU A 344 7.90 2.35 26.71
C LEU A 344 8.42 3.18 27.88
N ARG A 345 9.39 2.68 28.67
CA ARG A 345 10.02 3.47 29.74
C ARG A 345 10.66 4.75 29.20
N GLU A 346 11.30 4.72 28.03
CA GLU A 346 11.83 5.93 27.39
C GLU A 346 10.72 6.91 26.98
N LYS A 347 9.62 6.41 26.39
CA LYS A 347 8.45 7.25 26.07
C LYS A 347 7.90 7.91 27.33
N VAL A 348 7.75 7.17 28.43
CA VAL A 348 7.22 7.66 29.70
C VAL A 348 8.12 8.73 30.33
N ARG A 349 9.45 8.53 30.32
CA ARG A 349 10.41 9.55 30.80
C ARG A 349 10.34 10.84 29.97
N ARG A 350 10.15 10.72 28.66
CA ARG A 350 10.05 11.86 27.75
C ARG A 350 8.75 12.65 27.93
N TRP A 351 7.61 11.96 27.97
CA TRP A 351 6.29 12.62 27.92
C TRP A 351 5.67 12.88 29.29
N ARG A 352 6.17 12.22 30.34
CA ARG A 352 5.77 12.38 31.76
C ARG A 352 4.26 12.54 31.96
N PRO A 353 3.43 11.54 31.56
CA PRO A 353 2.02 11.56 31.90
C PRO A 353 1.84 11.50 33.43
N ARG A 354 0.74 12.03 33.98
CA ARG A 354 0.46 11.88 35.42
C ARG A 354 0.19 10.42 35.79
N VAL A 355 -0.62 9.74 34.98
CA VAL A 355 -0.96 8.32 35.16
C VAL A 355 -0.66 7.53 33.88
N LEU A 356 0.07 6.43 34.02
CA LEU A 356 0.30 5.44 32.98
C LEU A 356 -0.64 4.25 33.20
N VAL A 357 -1.58 4.03 32.28
CA VAL A 357 -2.56 2.94 32.38
C VAL A 357 -2.14 1.78 31.48
N LEU A 358 -1.67 0.68 32.07
CA LEU A 358 -1.24 -0.53 31.39
C LEU A 358 -2.43 -1.48 31.24
N LEU A 359 -2.89 -1.69 29.99
CA LEU A 359 -4.09 -2.47 29.66
C LEU A 359 -3.79 -3.98 29.59
N GLY A 360 -3.31 -4.54 30.70
CA GLY A 360 -3.06 -5.96 30.88
C GLY A 360 -1.92 -6.21 31.86
N LYS A 361 -2.01 -7.30 32.65
CA LYS A 361 -0.97 -7.64 33.62
C LYS A 361 0.37 -7.94 32.96
N ASN A 362 0.38 -8.58 31.80
CA ASN A 362 1.62 -8.88 31.08
C ASN A 362 2.29 -7.62 30.51
N VAL A 363 1.51 -6.63 30.08
CA VAL A 363 2.02 -5.30 29.69
C VAL A 363 2.76 -4.68 30.87
N TYR A 364 2.11 -4.63 32.04
CA TYR A 364 2.72 -4.08 33.23
C TYR A 364 3.96 -4.86 33.68
N ARG A 365 3.90 -6.20 33.71
CA ARG A 365 5.05 -7.04 34.08
C ARG A 365 6.26 -6.75 33.19
N ALA A 366 6.05 -6.65 31.87
CA ALA A 366 7.13 -6.39 30.94
C ALA A 366 7.68 -4.96 31.08
N TYR A 367 6.79 -3.97 31.21
CA TYR A 367 7.15 -2.58 31.51
C TYR A 367 7.91 -2.42 32.83
N ALA A 368 7.56 -3.18 33.87
CA ALA A 368 8.22 -3.17 35.17
C ALA A 368 9.45 -4.09 35.25
N GLY A 369 9.76 -4.86 34.20
CA GLY A 369 10.87 -5.82 34.20
C GLY A 369 10.67 -7.02 35.14
N LEU A 370 9.42 -7.36 35.44
CA LEU A 370 9.04 -8.47 36.32
C LEU A 370 8.97 -9.80 35.55
N SER A 371 9.02 -10.91 36.28
CA SER A 371 8.75 -12.22 35.69
C SER A 371 7.29 -12.35 35.22
N ARG A 372 7.05 -13.23 34.24
CA ARG A 372 5.72 -13.45 33.65
C ARG A 372 4.69 -13.98 34.67
N SER A 373 5.16 -14.62 35.74
CA SER A 373 4.33 -15.16 36.83
C SER A 373 4.17 -14.20 38.02
N ALA A 374 4.87 -13.06 38.04
CA ALA A 374 4.84 -12.15 39.18
C ALA A 374 3.40 -11.71 39.53
N PRO A 375 3.01 -11.72 40.81
CA PRO A 375 1.67 -11.28 41.21
C PRO A 375 1.50 -9.79 40.93
N VAL A 376 0.38 -9.43 40.31
CA VAL A 376 0.02 -8.04 39.97
C VAL A 376 -1.45 -7.84 40.28
N ALA A 377 -1.76 -6.81 41.07
CA ALA A 377 -3.11 -6.38 41.37
C ALA A 377 -3.64 -5.43 40.28
N TRP A 378 -4.96 -5.35 40.13
CA TRP A 378 -5.58 -4.29 39.33
C TRP A 378 -5.59 -2.97 40.10
N GLY A 379 -5.61 -1.85 39.40
CA GLY A 379 -5.61 -0.50 39.98
C GLY A 379 -4.21 0.12 40.08
N ALA A 380 -4.10 1.15 40.92
CA ALA A 380 -2.85 1.86 41.17
C ALA A 380 -1.81 0.93 41.79
N GLN A 381 -0.57 1.01 41.29
CA GLN A 381 0.54 0.20 41.78
C GLN A 381 1.30 0.94 42.88
N PRO A 382 1.82 0.23 43.89
CA PRO A 382 2.43 0.87 45.06
C PRO A 382 3.78 1.55 44.75
N LYS A 383 4.46 1.13 43.68
CA LYS A 383 5.75 1.68 43.27
C LYS A 383 5.69 2.04 41.79
N ALA A 384 6.04 3.28 41.50
CA ALA A 384 6.25 3.75 40.14
C ALA A 384 7.56 3.18 39.58
N VAL A 385 7.53 2.69 38.34
CA VAL A 385 8.71 2.29 37.58
C VAL A 385 9.50 3.51 37.11
N VAL A 386 8.80 4.59 36.74
CA VAL A 386 9.39 5.90 36.40
C VAL A 386 8.97 6.92 37.44
N GLU A 387 9.94 7.58 38.05
CA GLU A 387 9.68 8.55 39.13
C GLU A 387 8.76 9.69 38.69
N GLY A 388 7.76 9.98 39.52
CA GLY A 388 6.77 11.02 39.27
C GLY A 388 5.65 10.65 38.29
N VAL A 389 5.55 9.39 37.87
CA VAL A 389 4.44 8.85 37.07
C VAL A 389 3.72 7.76 37.85
N MET A 390 2.40 7.85 38.00
CA MET A 390 1.64 6.79 38.66
C MET A 390 1.37 5.64 37.70
N ASP A 391 1.81 4.43 38.06
CA ASP A 391 1.48 3.23 37.29
C ASP A 391 0.11 2.67 37.72
N PHE A 392 -0.76 2.39 36.76
CA PHE A 392 -2.10 1.85 36.98
C PHE A 392 -2.35 0.67 36.05
N VAL A 393 -2.82 -0.46 36.58
CA VAL A 393 -3.05 -1.68 35.79
C VAL A 393 -4.55 -1.91 35.62
N ALA A 394 -5.01 -1.98 34.37
CA ALA A 394 -6.39 -2.25 34.04
C ALA A 394 -6.52 -3.45 33.08
N PRO A 395 -7.65 -4.19 33.07
CA PRO A 395 -7.85 -5.28 32.13
C PRO A 395 -7.94 -4.78 30.69
N ASN A 396 -7.55 -5.62 29.74
CA ASN A 396 -7.64 -5.32 28.32
C ASN A 396 -9.10 -5.00 27.92
N PRO A 397 -9.36 -3.92 27.16
CA PRO A 397 -10.71 -3.52 26.76
C PRO A 397 -11.36 -4.44 25.71
N SER A 398 -10.65 -5.44 25.18
CA SER A 398 -11.18 -6.47 24.28
C SER A 398 -12.39 -7.20 24.87
N ALA A 399 -13.39 -7.50 24.04
CA ALA A 399 -14.52 -8.36 24.39
C ALA A 399 -14.08 -9.78 24.77
N ARG A 400 -12.87 -10.22 24.34
CA ARG A 400 -12.29 -11.52 24.73
C ARG A 400 -11.72 -11.54 26.15
N SER A 401 -11.64 -10.40 26.84
CA SER A 401 -11.21 -10.35 28.23
C SER A 401 -12.16 -11.16 29.11
N THR A 402 -11.61 -12.05 29.94
CA THR A 402 -12.37 -12.80 30.95
C THR A 402 -12.85 -11.92 32.10
N VAL A 403 -12.29 -10.72 32.26
CA VAL A 403 -12.75 -9.76 33.27
C VAL A 403 -14.07 -9.11 32.85
N PRO A 404 -15.13 -9.14 33.70
CA PRO A 404 -16.43 -8.55 33.39
C PRO A 404 -16.35 -7.06 33.00
N TYR A 405 -17.28 -6.61 32.15
CA TYR A 405 -17.33 -5.22 31.71
C TYR A 405 -17.50 -4.24 32.88
N ALA A 406 -18.40 -4.54 33.82
CA ALA A 406 -18.64 -3.70 35.00
C ALA A 406 -17.37 -3.48 35.84
N THR A 407 -16.55 -4.52 36.02
CA THR A 407 -15.26 -4.44 36.72
C THR A 407 -14.27 -3.55 35.98
N ARG A 408 -14.20 -3.68 34.65
CA ARG A 408 -13.37 -2.79 33.80
C ARG A 408 -13.81 -1.34 33.91
N LEU A 409 -15.12 -1.09 33.84
CA LEU A 409 -15.69 0.24 33.95
C LEU A 409 -15.41 0.87 35.33
N ALA A 410 -15.50 0.10 36.41
CA ALA A 410 -15.16 0.59 37.75
C ALA A 410 -13.70 1.07 37.86
N LEU A 411 -12.76 0.32 37.27
CA LEU A 411 -11.35 0.71 37.23
C LEU A 411 -11.13 1.98 36.39
N PHE A 412 -11.80 2.10 35.25
CA PHE A 412 -11.71 3.32 34.43
C PHE A 412 -12.32 4.53 35.15
N ARG A 413 -13.39 4.35 35.94
CA ARG A 413 -13.97 5.43 36.77
C ARG A 413 -13.02 5.91 37.86
N ALA A 414 -12.22 5.00 38.44
CA ALA A 414 -11.22 5.37 39.45
C ALA A 414 -10.20 6.38 38.92
N LEU A 415 -9.89 6.37 37.61
CA LEU A 415 -8.96 7.30 36.98
C LEU A 415 -9.42 8.77 37.04
N ARG A 416 -10.72 9.04 37.22
CA ARG A 416 -11.22 10.43 37.36
C ARG A 416 -10.76 11.12 38.64
N HIS A 417 -10.34 10.33 39.63
CA HIS A 417 -9.97 10.80 40.95
C HIS A 417 -8.45 10.83 41.17
N LEU A 418 -7.67 10.55 40.12
CA LEU A 418 -6.20 10.52 40.08
C LEU A 418 -5.68 11.69 39.23
#